data_AF-A0AA36DZY8-F1
#
_entry.id   AF-A0AA36DZY8-F1
#
_cell.length_a   1.000
_cell.length_b   1.000
_cell.length_c   1.000
_cell.angle_alpha   90.00
_cell.angle_beta   90.00
_cell.angle_gamma   90.00
#
_symmetry.space_group_name_H-M   'P 1'
#
loop_
_entity.id
_entity.type
_entity.pdbx_description
1 polymer ?
#
loop_
_entity_poly.entity_id
_entity_poly.type
_entity_poly.pdbx_seq_one_letter_code
_entity_poly.pdbx_strand_id
1 'polypeptide(L)'
;MGRDKTIARAKGKGKMTSSNSSVGTERSVRSEEMMTQVNSERHMTTPFHYHHETSTIPNRLRLSLFSQGFSSSFQNIMLCEIECLQHVSIPTKDLDTNGTIPASSIVTNLLKQLTIYKALEEFGYFIGVTKLKAIKNGINHESKKYIDFLVAFNCRTLLPVKGETMIGIVHSVNRFGVFLKSGPMKIVYLSTRKMPNYYYVDEGEPGFLSNDMSRIEKDVVVRFVVFATRWNQRTRDIRVLASIEGESLGPVSTAGLDGFEV
;
A
#
# COMPACT_ATOMS: atom_id res chain seq x y z
N MET A 1 16.58 85.00 15.53
CA MET A 1 18.02 85.01 15.19
C MET A 1 18.74 84.16 16.25
N GLY A 2 19.50 83.13 15.85
CA GLY A 2 20.30 82.21 16.72
C GLY A 2 19.47 81.07 17.36
N ARG A 3 19.59 79.77 16.99
CA ARG A 3 20.68 78.76 17.06
C ARG A 3 21.07 78.30 18.48
N ASP A 4 20.73 77.04 18.79
CA ASP A 4 21.48 75.97 19.49
C ASP A 4 20.44 74.92 20.00
N LYS A 5 20.64 73.60 20.13
CA LYS A 5 21.73 72.66 19.87
C LYS A 5 21.14 71.22 19.92
N THR A 6 21.65 70.39 19.01
CA THR A 6 21.92 68.93 19.04
C THR A 6 21.50 68.09 20.27
N ILE A 7 20.83 66.95 20.05
CA ILE A 7 21.13 65.64 20.70
C ILE A 7 20.84 64.48 19.72
N ALA A 8 21.82 63.59 19.57
CA ALA A 8 21.81 62.37 18.76
C ALA A 8 21.20 61.16 19.50
N ARG A 9 20.63 60.18 18.78
CA ARG A 9 20.47 58.81 19.32
C ARG A 9 20.57 57.71 18.26
N ALA A 10 21.49 56.80 18.55
CA ALA A 10 21.97 55.57 17.92
C ALA A 10 21.00 54.70 17.09
N LYS A 11 21.52 54.21 15.95
CA LYS A 11 21.04 53.03 15.21
C LYS A 11 21.45 51.74 15.95
N GLY A 12 20.47 50.98 16.43
CA GLY A 12 20.65 49.58 16.82
C GLY A 12 20.29 48.66 15.65
N LYS A 13 21.27 47.90 15.13
CA LYS A 13 21.05 46.79 14.21
C LYS A 13 20.62 45.56 15.03
N GLY A 14 19.33 45.22 14.98
CA GLY A 14 18.81 43.94 15.45
C GLY A 14 19.11 42.85 14.42
N LYS A 15 19.85 41.83 14.85
CA LYS A 15 20.18 40.61 14.09
C LYS A 15 18.99 39.66 14.19
N MET A 16 18.26 39.46 13.09
CA MET A 16 17.16 38.49 13.02
C MET A 16 17.75 37.11 12.71
N THR A 17 17.87 36.26 13.72
CA THR A 17 18.20 34.84 13.54
C THR A 17 16.92 34.09 13.21
N SER A 18 16.82 33.59 11.97
CA SER A 18 15.76 32.68 11.53
C SER A 18 16.02 31.27 12.07
N SER A 19 15.17 30.81 12.99
CA SER A 19 15.01 29.39 13.28
C SER A 19 13.54 29.05 13.08
N ASN A 20 13.20 28.51 11.91
CA ASN A 20 11.92 27.84 11.63
C ASN A 20 12.05 27.07 10.31
N SER A 21 12.53 25.83 10.37
CA SER A 21 12.57 24.92 9.21
C SER A 21 12.05 23.51 9.49
N SER A 22 11.38 23.26 10.62
CA SER A 22 10.77 21.95 10.93
C SER A 22 9.23 21.93 10.90
N VAL A 23 8.56 23.08 11.06
CA VAL A 23 7.09 23.14 11.13
C VAL A 23 6.41 23.13 9.75
N GLY A 24 7.14 23.52 8.69
CA GLY A 24 6.60 23.59 7.32
C GLY A 24 6.41 22.22 6.67
N THR A 25 7.29 21.27 6.97
CA THR A 25 7.28 19.94 6.34
C THR A 25 6.18 19.05 6.94
N GLU A 26 6.01 19.06 8.28
CA GLU A 26 4.95 18.27 8.93
C GLU A 26 3.55 18.77 8.60
N ARG A 27 3.34 20.09 8.51
CA ARG A 27 2.05 20.65 8.07
C ARG A 27 1.74 20.31 6.62
N SER A 28 2.74 20.29 5.75
CA SER A 28 2.57 19.92 4.33
C SER A 28 2.21 18.44 4.18
N VAL A 29 2.92 17.55 4.89
CA VAL A 29 2.64 16.10 4.88
C VAL A 29 1.25 15.80 5.44
N ARG A 30 0.88 16.44 6.57
CA ARG A 30 -0.45 16.28 7.19
C ARG A 30 -1.58 16.79 6.29
N SER A 31 -1.31 17.81 5.47
CA SER A 31 -2.27 18.35 4.49
C SER A 31 -2.46 17.41 3.29
N GLU A 32 -1.38 16.80 2.79
CA GLU A 32 -1.45 15.80 1.71
C GLU A 32 -2.10 14.49 2.16
N GLU A 33 -1.83 14.05 3.39
CA GLU A 33 -2.51 12.90 4.01
C GLU A 33 -4.01 13.17 4.17
N MET A 34 -4.39 14.33 4.67
CA MET A 34 -5.80 14.72 4.82
C MET A 34 -6.52 14.80 3.46
N MET A 35 -5.88 15.34 2.42
CA MET A 35 -6.44 15.36 1.06
C MET A 35 -6.58 13.96 0.46
N THR A 36 -5.63 13.05 0.75
CA THR A 36 -5.69 11.66 0.32
C THR A 36 -6.81 10.89 1.04
N GLN A 37 -7.01 11.15 2.33
CA GLN A 37 -8.10 10.59 3.14
C GLN A 37 -9.48 11.08 2.68
N VAL A 38 -9.64 12.39 2.45
CA VAL A 38 -10.91 12.97 1.96
C VAL A 38 -11.25 12.50 0.55
N ASN A 39 -10.25 12.32 -0.33
CA ASN A 39 -10.48 11.76 -1.67
C ASN A 39 -10.73 10.24 -1.63
N SER A 40 -10.16 9.53 -0.65
CA SER A 40 -10.50 8.14 -0.34
C SER A 40 -11.97 8.03 0.09
N GLU A 41 -12.42 8.87 1.03
CA GLU A 41 -13.79 8.93 1.52
C GLU A 41 -14.81 9.21 0.39
N ARG A 42 -14.56 10.24 -0.44
CA ARG A 42 -15.46 10.58 -1.56
C ARG A 42 -15.55 9.47 -2.61
N HIS A 43 -14.45 8.78 -2.93
CA HIS A 43 -14.49 7.68 -3.90
C HIS A 43 -15.02 6.35 -3.32
N MET A 44 -15.04 6.17 -2.00
CA MET A 44 -15.58 4.96 -1.36
C MET A 44 -17.09 5.08 -1.06
N THR A 45 -17.64 6.30 -1.05
CA THR A 45 -19.06 6.58 -0.70
C THR A 45 -19.95 6.90 -1.91
N THR A 46 -19.38 7.07 -3.12
CA THR A 46 -20.16 7.22 -4.36
C THR A 46 -20.82 5.91 -4.79
N PRO A 47 -22.08 5.93 -5.30
CA PRO A 47 -22.79 4.75 -5.78
C PRO A 47 -22.02 3.97 -6.85
N PHE A 48 -22.15 2.63 -6.81
CA PHE A 48 -21.54 1.70 -7.75
C PHE A 48 -22.12 1.84 -9.16
N HIS A 49 -21.32 2.33 -10.12
CA HIS A 49 -21.55 2.06 -11.54
C HIS A 49 -20.51 1.07 -12.03
N TYR A 50 -20.97 -0.15 -12.33
CA TYR A 50 -20.18 -1.16 -13.04
C TYR A 50 -19.99 -0.70 -14.48
N HIS A 51 -18.81 -0.17 -14.78
CA HIS A 51 -18.32 -0.12 -16.16
C HIS A 51 -17.28 -1.23 -16.32
N HIS A 52 -17.63 -2.21 -17.15
CA HIS A 52 -16.72 -3.25 -17.61
C HIS A 52 -15.79 -2.62 -18.65
N GLU A 53 -14.69 -2.01 -18.20
CA GLU A 53 -13.56 -1.69 -19.08
C GLU A 53 -12.54 -2.81 -18.97
N THR A 54 -12.24 -3.42 -20.12
CA THR A 54 -11.25 -4.49 -20.25
C THR A 54 -9.89 -4.03 -19.71
N SER A 55 -9.41 -4.73 -18.67
CA SER A 55 -8.10 -4.54 -18.06
C SER A 55 -6.98 -4.72 -19.09
N THR A 56 -6.34 -3.62 -19.47
CA THR A 56 -5.08 -3.67 -20.21
C THR A 56 -3.97 -4.05 -19.23
N ILE A 57 -3.68 -5.35 -19.14
CA ILE A 57 -2.46 -5.84 -18.50
C ILE A 57 -1.29 -5.10 -19.19
N PRO A 58 -0.38 -4.43 -18.45
CA PRO A 58 0.78 -3.81 -19.08
C PRO A 58 1.52 -4.87 -19.89
N ASN A 59 1.83 -4.57 -21.17
CA ASN A 59 2.38 -5.48 -22.19
C ASN A 59 3.62 -6.34 -21.80
N ARG A 60 4.12 -6.24 -20.55
CA ARG A 60 5.26 -6.99 -20.02
C ARG A 60 4.91 -8.21 -19.17
N LEU A 61 3.74 -8.22 -18.52
CA LEU A 61 3.26 -9.38 -17.77
C LEU A 61 2.24 -10.11 -18.63
N ARG A 62 2.56 -11.31 -19.13
CA ARG A 62 1.54 -12.21 -19.70
C ARG A 62 1.30 -13.31 -18.68
N LEU A 63 0.08 -13.39 -18.18
CA LEU A 63 -0.34 -14.47 -17.30
C LEU A 63 -0.99 -15.53 -18.18
N SER A 64 -0.34 -16.69 -18.31
CA SER A 64 -0.95 -17.86 -18.94
C SER A 64 -1.53 -18.74 -17.85
N LEU A 65 -2.86 -18.87 -17.81
CA LEU A 65 -3.53 -19.89 -17.03
C LEU A 65 -3.38 -21.23 -17.76
N PHE A 66 -2.54 -22.14 -17.25
CA PHE A 66 -2.61 -23.54 -17.65
C PHE A 66 -3.68 -24.23 -16.81
N SER A 67 -4.89 -24.33 -17.37
CA SER A 67 -5.96 -25.17 -16.86
C SER A 67 -5.67 -26.64 -17.18
N GLN A 68 -4.65 -27.23 -16.56
CA GLN A 68 -4.60 -28.68 -16.47
C GLN A 68 -5.47 -29.13 -15.29
N GLY A 69 -6.75 -29.34 -15.57
CA GLY A 69 -7.60 -30.26 -14.80
C GLY A 69 -8.18 -29.78 -13.47
N PHE A 70 -8.35 -28.48 -13.22
CA PHE A 70 -9.17 -28.01 -12.09
C PHE A 70 -10.57 -27.64 -12.55
N SER A 71 -11.55 -28.41 -12.05
CA SER A 71 -12.98 -28.08 -12.06
C SER A 71 -13.19 -26.60 -11.71
N SER A 72 -14.07 -25.95 -12.46
CA SER A 72 -14.52 -24.57 -12.29
C SER A 72 -15.16 -24.34 -10.91
N SER A 73 -14.31 -24.16 -9.91
CA SER A 73 -14.63 -23.63 -8.59
C SER A 73 -13.37 -22.95 -8.05
N PHE A 74 -13.07 -21.74 -8.52
CA PHE A 74 -12.16 -20.87 -7.78
C PHE A 74 -12.83 -20.62 -6.43
N GLN A 75 -12.49 -21.41 -5.42
CA GLN A 75 -12.64 -20.96 -4.05
C GLN A 75 -11.84 -19.66 -3.98
N ASN A 76 -12.52 -18.55 -3.69
CA ASN A 76 -11.91 -17.22 -3.61
C ASN A 76 -11.04 -17.17 -2.34
N ILE A 77 -9.89 -17.85 -2.38
CA ILE A 77 -8.96 -17.92 -1.25
C ILE A 77 -8.12 -16.65 -1.27
N MET A 78 -8.01 -16.00 -0.11
CA MET A 78 -7.25 -14.75 0.03
C MET A 78 -5.76 -14.88 -0.36
N LEU A 79 -5.17 -16.06 -0.17
CA LEU A 79 -3.79 -16.38 -0.56
C LEU A 79 -3.79 -17.35 -1.73
N CYS A 80 -3.21 -16.92 -2.86
CA CYS A 80 -3.17 -17.70 -4.10
C CYS A 80 -1.73 -17.93 -4.56
N GLU A 81 -1.52 -19.07 -5.21
CA GLU A 81 -0.29 -19.37 -5.95
C GLU A 81 -0.59 -19.17 -7.43
N ILE A 82 0.19 -18.32 -8.12
CA ILE A 82 0.00 -18.03 -9.54
C ILE A 82 1.28 -18.29 -10.33
N GLU A 83 1.13 -18.63 -11.60
CA GLU A 83 2.23 -18.69 -12.56
C GLU A 83 2.28 -17.42 -13.40
N CYS A 84 3.48 -16.84 -13.48
CA CYS A 84 3.77 -15.59 -14.16
C CYS A 84 4.78 -15.82 -15.28
N LEU A 85 4.59 -15.10 -16.39
CA LEU A 85 5.64 -14.89 -17.39
C LEU A 85 5.97 -13.40 -17.49
N GLN A 86 7.26 -13.09 -17.35
CA GLN A 86 7.78 -11.72 -17.35
C GLN A 86 9.00 -11.61 -18.26
N HIS A 87 9.03 -10.54 -19.05
CA HIS A 87 10.23 -10.14 -19.80
C HIS A 87 11.22 -9.40 -18.89
N VAL A 88 12.46 -9.88 -18.86
CA VAL A 88 13.56 -9.31 -18.08
C VAL A 88 14.67 -8.87 -19.02
N SER A 89 14.83 -7.55 -19.15
CA SER A 89 15.87 -6.96 -19.99
C SER A 89 17.15 -6.75 -19.19
N ILE A 90 18.28 -7.24 -19.73
CA ILE A 90 19.61 -7.14 -19.12
C ILE A 90 20.52 -6.33 -20.06
N PRO A 91 21.15 -5.24 -19.59
CA PRO A 91 22.11 -4.49 -20.38
C PRO A 91 23.27 -5.37 -20.90
N THR A 92 23.69 -5.21 -22.15
CA THR A 92 24.82 -5.98 -22.72
C THR A 92 26.17 -5.66 -22.09
N LYS A 93 26.26 -4.60 -21.29
CA LYS A 93 27.45 -4.29 -20.47
C LYS A 93 27.58 -5.20 -19.24
N ASP A 94 26.52 -5.91 -18.86
CA ASP A 94 26.50 -6.80 -17.69
C ASP A 94 26.87 -8.25 -18.09
N LEU A 95 27.45 -8.43 -19.28
CA LEU A 95 28.05 -9.69 -19.71
C LEU A 95 29.28 -9.99 -18.85
N ASP A 96 29.44 -11.25 -18.48
CA ASP A 96 30.66 -11.70 -17.81
C ASP A 96 31.86 -11.73 -18.78
N THR A 97 33.03 -12.11 -18.25
CA THR A 97 34.27 -12.23 -19.02
C THR A 97 34.18 -13.21 -20.20
N ASN A 98 33.18 -14.10 -20.20
CA ASN A 98 32.94 -15.10 -21.25
C ASN A 98 31.86 -14.67 -22.24
N GLY A 99 31.29 -13.46 -22.08
CA GLY A 99 30.20 -12.97 -22.92
C GLY A 99 28.86 -13.64 -22.62
N THR A 100 28.68 -14.24 -21.45
CA THR A 100 27.41 -14.83 -21.00
C THR A 100 26.72 -13.97 -19.94
N ILE A 101 25.39 -14.10 -19.86
CA ILE A 101 24.61 -13.49 -18.78
C ILE A 101 24.33 -14.54 -17.71
N PRO A 102 24.85 -14.37 -16.49
CA PRO A 102 24.54 -15.27 -15.39
C PRO A 102 23.03 -15.30 -15.09
N ALA A 103 22.49 -16.49 -14.82
CA ALA A 103 21.09 -16.63 -14.42
C ALA A 103 20.75 -15.79 -13.17
N SER A 104 21.72 -15.62 -12.25
CA SER A 104 21.60 -14.76 -11.08
C SER A 104 21.35 -13.29 -11.44
N SER A 105 21.95 -12.77 -12.51
CA SER A 105 21.72 -11.41 -13.01
C SER A 105 20.28 -11.25 -13.52
N ILE A 106 19.76 -12.28 -14.20
CA ILE A 106 18.38 -12.32 -14.70
C ILE A 106 17.40 -12.35 -13.52
N VAL A 107 17.60 -13.25 -12.56
CA VAL A 107 16.75 -13.36 -11.37
C VAL A 107 16.79 -12.08 -10.54
N THR A 108 17.97 -11.49 -10.34
CA THR A 108 18.10 -10.23 -9.60
C THR A 108 17.31 -9.10 -10.27
N ASN A 109 17.38 -8.99 -11.59
CA ASN A 109 16.61 -7.99 -12.34
C ASN A 109 15.10 -8.30 -12.33
N LEU A 110 14.69 -9.57 -12.38
CA LEU A 110 13.29 -9.96 -12.17
C LEU A 110 12.79 -9.46 -10.82
N LEU A 111 13.50 -9.78 -9.73
CA LEU A 111 13.09 -9.39 -8.38
C LEU A 111 13.03 -7.86 -8.25
N LYS A 112 14.02 -7.13 -8.79
CA LYS A 112 13.98 -5.65 -8.86
C LYS A 112 12.74 -5.14 -9.58
N GLN A 113 12.39 -5.71 -10.73
CA GLN A 113 11.17 -5.32 -11.44
C GLN A 113 9.91 -5.62 -10.61
N LEU A 114 9.86 -6.76 -9.93
CA LEU A 114 8.74 -7.12 -9.06
C LEU A 114 8.54 -6.14 -7.90
N THR A 115 9.60 -5.53 -7.37
CA THR A 115 9.46 -4.49 -6.32
C THR A 115 8.74 -3.22 -6.80
N ILE A 116 8.69 -2.98 -8.12
CA ILE A 116 7.96 -1.85 -8.71
C ILE A 116 6.46 -2.14 -8.75
N TYR A 117 6.07 -3.41 -8.90
CA TYR A 117 4.67 -3.81 -8.94
C TYR A 117 4.12 -3.98 -7.52
N LYS A 118 3.13 -3.15 -7.16
CA LYS A 118 2.47 -3.27 -5.86
C LYS A 118 1.45 -4.41 -5.83
N ALA A 119 0.50 -4.38 -6.76
CA ALA A 119 -0.55 -5.38 -6.90
C ALA A 119 -0.98 -5.49 -8.37
N LEU A 120 -1.69 -6.58 -8.69
CA LEU A 120 -2.49 -6.73 -9.89
C LEU A 120 -3.97 -6.79 -9.49
N GLU A 121 -4.85 -6.24 -10.34
CA GLU A 121 -6.29 -6.18 -10.07
C GLU A 121 -6.90 -7.55 -9.79
N GLU A 122 -6.62 -8.52 -10.65
CA GLU A 122 -7.20 -9.86 -10.57
C GLU A 122 -6.45 -10.80 -9.60
N PHE A 123 -5.20 -10.50 -9.27
CA PHE A 123 -4.32 -11.42 -8.55
C PHE A 123 -3.86 -10.92 -7.19
N GLY A 124 -4.12 -9.66 -6.85
CA GLY A 124 -3.77 -9.09 -5.56
C GLY A 124 -2.31 -8.65 -5.46
N TYR A 125 -1.85 -8.52 -4.23
CA TYR A 125 -0.50 -8.11 -3.88
C TYR A 125 0.49 -9.25 -4.09
N PHE A 126 1.64 -8.96 -4.72
CA PHE A 126 2.73 -9.92 -4.75
C PHE A 126 3.36 -10.05 -3.36
N ILE A 127 3.39 -11.27 -2.84
CA ILE A 127 4.02 -11.58 -1.55
C ILE A 127 5.45 -12.06 -1.75
N GLY A 128 5.68 -12.89 -2.77
CA GLY A 128 7.02 -13.34 -3.11
C GLY A 128 7.07 -14.45 -4.15
N VAL A 129 8.18 -14.49 -4.89
CA VAL A 129 8.49 -15.58 -5.83
C VAL A 129 8.75 -16.85 -5.03
N THR A 130 8.02 -17.91 -5.35
CA THR A 130 8.09 -19.20 -4.68
C THR A 130 8.92 -20.21 -5.46
N LYS A 131 8.90 -20.11 -6.80
CA LYS A 131 9.63 -21.02 -7.69
C LYS A 131 10.03 -20.35 -8.99
N LEU A 132 11.29 -20.44 -9.37
CA LEU A 132 11.73 -20.17 -10.73
C LEU A 132 11.47 -21.42 -11.59
N LYS A 133 10.68 -21.29 -12.66
CA LYS A 133 10.34 -22.44 -13.53
C LYS A 133 11.28 -22.54 -14.72
N ALA A 134 11.46 -21.45 -15.45
CA ALA A 134 12.31 -21.44 -16.64
C ALA A 134 12.81 -20.03 -16.95
N ILE A 135 14.01 -19.97 -17.52
CA ILE A 135 14.53 -18.78 -18.21
C ILE A 135 14.71 -19.19 -19.66
N LYS A 136 13.95 -18.59 -20.57
CA LYS A 136 14.11 -18.85 -22.01
C LYS A 136 15.33 -18.12 -22.54
N ASN A 137 15.89 -18.63 -23.65
CA ASN A 137 17.01 -17.99 -24.35
C ASN A 137 16.72 -16.51 -24.61
N GLY A 138 17.71 -15.66 -24.31
CA GLY A 138 17.59 -14.23 -24.45
C GLY A 138 17.58 -13.79 -25.91
N ILE A 139 16.72 -12.83 -26.25
CA ILE A 139 16.69 -12.20 -27.56
C ILE A 139 17.58 -10.95 -27.50
N ASN A 140 18.66 -10.93 -28.28
CA ASN A 140 19.58 -9.79 -28.31
C ASN A 140 18.97 -8.65 -29.15
N HIS A 141 18.89 -7.46 -28.55
CA HIS A 141 18.52 -6.23 -29.24
C HIS A 141 19.77 -5.36 -29.40
N GLU A 142 20.59 -5.67 -30.40
CA GLU A 142 21.89 -5.02 -30.63
C GLU A 142 21.78 -3.49 -30.72
N SER A 143 20.78 -2.97 -31.43
CA SER A 143 20.53 -1.54 -31.58
C SER A 143 20.20 -0.84 -30.25
N LYS A 144 19.72 -1.58 -29.25
CA LYS A 144 19.30 -1.04 -27.95
C LYS A 144 20.21 -1.46 -26.78
N LYS A 145 21.28 -2.22 -27.06
CA LYS A 145 22.30 -2.66 -26.08
C LYS A 145 21.71 -3.39 -24.86
N TYR A 146 20.71 -4.24 -25.07
CA TYR A 146 20.19 -5.15 -24.04
C TYR A 146 19.79 -6.50 -24.64
N ILE A 147 19.74 -7.52 -23.78
CA ILE A 147 19.23 -8.86 -24.09
C ILE A 147 17.96 -9.09 -23.27
N ASP A 148 16.90 -9.57 -23.90
CA ASP A 148 15.59 -9.75 -23.28
C ASP A 148 15.28 -11.23 -23.02
N PHE A 149 15.04 -11.58 -21.76
CA PHE A 149 14.78 -12.96 -21.33
C PHE A 149 13.31 -13.11 -20.93
N LEU A 150 12.62 -14.10 -21.48
CA LEU A 150 11.30 -14.49 -20.96
C LEU A 150 11.48 -15.45 -19.78
N VAL A 151 11.03 -15.02 -18.60
CA VAL A 151 11.16 -15.79 -17.36
C VAL A 151 9.80 -16.27 -16.90
N ALA A 152 9.66 -17.59 -16.70
CA ALA A 152 8.49 -18.21 -16.09
C ALA A 152 8.79 -18.52 -14.62
N PHE A 153 7.87 -18.14 -13.74
CA PHE A 153 8.01 -18.33 -12.29
C PHE A 153 6.65 -18.43 -11.61
N ASN A 154 6.61 -19.06 -10.43
CA ASN A 154 5.46 -18.99 -9.55
C ASN A 154 5.66 -17.89 -8.51
N CYS A 155 4.54 -17.28 -8.10
CA CYS A 155 4.50 -16.28 -7.05
C CYS A 155 3.30 -16.53 -6.13
N ARG A 156 3.51 -16.29 -4.84
CA ARG A 156 2.43 -16.19 -3.88
C ARG A 156 1.86 -14.79 -3.93
N THR A 157 0.53 -14.68 -4.00
CA THR A 157 -0.18 -13.41 -3.92
C THR A 157 -1.21 -13.38 -2.80
N LEU A 158 -1.59 -12.17 -2.38
CA LEU A 158 -2.66 -11.89 -1.43
C LEU A 158 -3.72 -11.02 -2.09
N LEU A 159 -4.90 -11.57 -2.32
CA LEU A 159 -6.06 -10.86 -2.85
C LEU A 159 -7.10 -10.70 -1.73
N PRO A 160 -7.41 -9.47 -1.26
CA PRO A 160 -8.51 -9.29 -0.32
C PRO A 160 -9.84 -9.63 -1.01
N VAL A 161 -10.57 -10.59 -0.45
CA VAL A 161 -11.85 -11.09 -0.99
C VAL A 161 -12.98 -10.69 -0.04
N LYS A 162 -14.10 -10.24 -0.58
CA LYS A 162 -15.29 -9.91 0.21
C LYS A 162 -15.72 -11.10 1.07
N GLY A 163 -15.95 -10.86 2.36
CA GLY A 163 -16.34 -11.87 3.35
C GLY A 163 -15.16 -12.49 4.10
N GLU A 164 -13.92 -12.31 3.63
CA GLU A 164 -12.75 -12.78 4.36
C GLU A 164 -12.50 -11.97 5.62
N THR A 165 -12.11 -12.67 6.70
CA THR A 165 -11.75 -12.04 7.96
C THR A 165 -10.24 -11.82 8.02
N MET A 166 -9.83 -10.61 8.36
CA MET A 166 -8.44 -10.18 8.42
C MET A 166 -8.15 -9.41 9.70
N ILE A 167 -6.87 -9.22 9.99
CA ILE A 167 -6.40 -8.43 11.13
C ILE A 167 -5.59 -7.25 10.60
N GLY A 168 -5.80 -6.07 11.17
CA GLY A 168 -5.05 -4.87 10.86
C GLY A 168 -4.71 -4.07 12.11
N ILE A 169 -3.72 -3.21 12.00
CA ILE A 169 -3.31 -2.29 13.07
C ILE A 169 -3.81 -0.90 12.71
N VAL A 170 -4.43 -0.21 13.66
CA VAL A 170 -4.89 1.17 13.49
C VAL A 170 -3.70 2.08 13.24
N HIS A 171 -3.67 2.67 12.06
CA HIS A 171 -2.67 3.65 11.68
C HIS A 171 -3.08 5.07 12.04
N SER A 172 -4.34 5.43 11.81
CA SER A 172 -4.90 6.73 12.16
C SER A 172 -6.42 6.67 12.32
N VAL A 173 -6.95 7.61 13.10
CA VAL A 173 -8.37 7.75 13.42
C VAL A 173 -8.81 9.18 13.09
N ASN A 174 -10.02 9.32 12.54
CA ASN A 174 -10.71 10.60 12.43
C ASN A 174 -12.20 10.41 12.72
N ARG A 175 -12.97 11.51 12.76
CA ARG A 175 -14.42 11.46 13.04
C ARG A 175 -15.27 10.64 12.06
N PHE A 176 -14.73 10.30 10.89
CA PHE A 176 -15.43 9.56 9.82
C PHE A 176 -15.10 8.06 9.82
N GLY A 177 -13.99 7.67 10.44
CA GLY A 177 -13.60 6.27 10.57
C GLY A 177 -12.14 6.06 10.95
N VAL A 178 -11.69 4.86 10.67
CA VAL A 178 -10.38 4.34 11.09
C VAL A 178 -9.64 3.85 9.85
N PHE A 179 -8.36 4.21 9.74
CA PHE A 179 -7.45 3.71 8.72
C PHE A 179 -6.55 2.64 9.33
N LEU A 180 -6.64 1.43 8.79
CA LEU A 180 -5.89 0.25 9.21
C LEU A 180 -4.78 -0.06 8.19
N LYS A 181 -3.66 -0.60 8.68
CA LYS A 181 -2.65 -1.31 7.88
C LYS A 181 -2.82 -2.81 8.11
N SER A 182 -2.82 -3.59 7.03
CA SER A 182 -2.95 -5.05 7.12
C SER A 182 -2.08 -5.71 6.04
N GLY A 183 -0.96 -6.31 6.46
CA GLY A 183 0.03 -6.87 5.54
C GLY A 183 0.46 -5.87 4.45
N PRO A 184 0.39 -6.23 3.14
CA PRO A 184 0.77 -5.33 2.05
C PRO A 184 -0.25 -4.19 1.79
N MET A 185 -1.43 -4.27 2.40
CA MET A 185 -2.49 -3.25 2.26
C MET A 185 -2.18 -2.05 3.14
N LYS A 186 -1.85 -0.94 2.50
CA LYS A 186 -1.55 0.33 3.20
C LYS A 186 -2.80 1.07 3.65
N ILE A 187 -3.94 0.87 2.96
CA ILE A 187 -5.18 1.62 3.19
C ILE A 187 -6.35 0.64 3.24
N VAL A 188 -6.66 0.20 4.46
CA VAL A 188 -7.93 -0.45 4.79
C VAL A 188 -8.77 0.56 5.56
N TYR A 189 -9.94 0.92 5.05
CA TYR A 189 -10.80 1.94 5.66
C TYR A 189 -11.98 1.30 6.37
N LEU A 190 -12.14 1.59 7.65
CA LEU A 190 -13.27 1.17 8.47
C LEU A 190 -14.13 2.40 8.77
N SER A 191 -15.27 2.52 8.08
CA SER A 191 -16.18 3.66 8.24
C SER A 191 -16.95 3.57 9.56
N THR A 192 -17.31 4.72 10.15
CA THR A 192 -18.25 4.77 11.30
C THR A 192 -19.54 4.00 11.06
N ARG A 193 -20.05 3.98 9.83
CA ARG A 193 -21.26 3.23 9.45
C ARG A 193 -21.09 1.72 9.54
N LYS A 194 -19.84 1.23 9.60
CA LYS A 194 -19.44 -0.17 9.68
C LYS A 194 -18.84 -0.54 11.04
N MET A 195 -19.05 0.32 12.04
CA MET A 195 -18.65 0.15 13.44
C MET A 195 -19.88 0.37 14.34
N PRO A 196 -20.89 -0.53 14.32
CA PRO A 196 -22.06 -0.37 15.17
C PRO A 196 -21.63 -0.31 16.65
N ASN A 197 -22.34 0.50 17.44
CA ASN A 197 -22.10 0.71 18.88
C ASN A 197 -20.80 1.44 19.25
N TYR A 198 -20.03 1.93 18.28
CA TYR A 198 -18.87 2.78 18.52
C TYR A 198 -19.20 4.26 18.25
N TYR A 199 -18.71 5.14 19.11
CA TYR A 199 -18.86 6.58 19.01
C TYR A 199 -17.50 7.27 19.08
N TYR A 200 -17.34 8.34 18.30
CA TYR A 200 -16.09 9.08 18.22
C TYR A 200 -15.87 9.89 19.50
N VAL A 201 -14.64 9.85 20.02
CA VAL A 201 -14.18 10.59 21.19
C VAL A 201 -12.86 11.28 20.85
N ASP A 202 -12.74 12.55 21.23
CA ASP A 202 -11.59 13.43 20.94
C ASP A 202 -11.07 14.16 22.19
N GLU A 203 -11.43 13.66 23.37
CA GLU A 203 -10.99 14.21 24.67
C GLU A 203 -9.60 13.66 25.05
N GLY A 204 -8.63 13.86 24.16
CA GLY A 204 -7.27 13.33 24.27
C GLY A 204 -6.77 12.79 22.94
N GLU A 205 -6.43 11.50 22.90
CA GLU A 205 -6.11 10.82 21.64
C GLU A 205 -7.42 10.47 20.89
N PRO A 206 -7.54 10.84 19.59
CA PRO A 206 -8.71 10.52 18.79
C PRO A 206 -8.97 9.01 18.72
N GLY A 207 -10.19 8.62 19.04
CA GLY A 207 -10.56 7.21 19.12
C GLY A 207 -12.05 6.98 18.95
N PHE A 208 -12.42 5.70 18.87
CA PHE A 208 -13.78 5.25 18.98
C PHE A 208 -13.95 4.44 20.27
N LEU A 209 -14.91 4.83 21.10
CA LEU A 209 -15.30 4.13 22.32
C LEU A 209 -16.63 3.42 22.07
N SER A 210 -16.75 2.18 22.53
CA SER A 210 -18.01 1.45 22.49
C SER A 210 -18.74 1.48 23.83
N ASN A 211 -20.00 1.04 23.80
CA ASN A 211 -20.82 0.88 24.99
C ASN A 211 -20.26 -0.15 26.00
N ASP A 212 -19.42 -1.08 25.56
CA ASP A 212 -18.73 -2.07 26.41
C ASP A 212 -17.34 -1.61 26.87
N MET A 213 -17.03 -0.32 26.69
CA MET A 213 -15.77 0.32 27.06
C MET A 213 -14.54 -0.14 26.27
N SER A 214 -14.70 -0.92 25.20
CA SER A 214 -13.60 -1.20 24.27
C SER A 214 -13.26 0.02 23.41
N ARG A 215 -11.97 0.18 23.10
CA ARG A 215 -11.46 1.33 22.34
C ARG A 215 -10.82 0.88 21.03
N ILE A 216 -11.07 1.66 19.98
CA ILE A 216 -10.33 1.62 18.73
C ILE A 216 -9.60 2.95 18.61
N GLU A 217 -8.31 2.93 18.92
CA GLU A 217 -7.40 4.07 18.85
C GLU A 217 -6.13 3.65 18.13
N LYS A 218 -5.19 4.58 17.93
CA LYS A 218 -3.93 4.31 17.24
C LYS A 218 -3.22 3.08 17.84
N ASP A 219 -2.61 2.29 16.96
CA ASP A 219 -1.84 1.08 17.28
C ASP A 219 -2.65 -0.11 17.85
N VAL A 220 -3.97 0.04 18.03
CA VAL A 220 -4.85 -1.09 18.37
C VAL A 220 -4.94 -2.08 17.22
N VAL A 221 -4.92 -3.37 17.55
CA VAL A 221 -5.16 -4.46 16.61
C VAL A 221 -6.67 -4.65 16.45
N VAL A 222 -7.17 -4.66 15.21
CA VAL A 222 -8.59 -4.82 14.89
C VAL A 222 -8.77 -6.02 13.97
N ARG A 223 -9.67 -6.94 14.36
CA ARG A 223 -10.17 -8.01 13.51
C ARG A 223 -11.38 -7.50 12.74
N PHE A 224 -11.32 -7.54 11.41
CA PHE A 224 -12.35 -6.99 10.53
C PHE A 224 -12.69 -7.96 9.40
N VAL A 225 -13.87 -7.82 8.82
CA VAL A 225 -14.24 -8.48 7.58
C VAL A 225 -14.05 -7.54 6.40
N VAL A 226 -13.55 -8.06 5.28
CA VAL A 226 -13.51 -7.34 4.00
C VAL A 226 -14.95 -7.17 3.50
N PHE A 227 -15.48 -5.95 3.58
CA PHE A 227 -16.84 -5.66 3.11
C PHE A 227 -16.87 -5.41 1.59
N ALA A 228 -15.89 -4.68 1.07
CA ALA A 228 -15.73 -4.43 -0.36
C ALA A 228 -14.28 -4.10 -0.71
N THR A 229 -13.92 -4.28 -1.98
CA THR A 229 -12.62 -3.89 -2.53
C THR A 229 -12.79 -3.04 -3.78
N ARG A 230 -11.81 -2.19 -4.07
CA ARG A 230 -11.78 -1.37 -5.28
C ARG A 230 -10.36 -1.24 -5.82
N TRP A 231 -10.18 -1.57 -7.08
CA TRP A 231 -8.92 -1.34 -7.77
C TRP A 231 -8.70 0.15 -8.06
N ASN A 232 -7.48 0.63 -7.81
CA ASN A 232 -7.02 1.96 -8.18
C ASN A 232 -5.96 1.84 -9.27
N GLN A 233 -6.38 2.09 -10.52
CA GLN A 233 -5.51 2.01 -11.69
C GLN A 233 -4.31 2.97 -11.63
N ARG A 234 -4.47 4.16 -11.03
CA ARG A 234 -3.40 5.17 -10.93
C ARG A 234 -2.30 4.74 -9.98
N THR A 235 -2.67 4.24 -8.80
CA THR A 235 -1.69 3.83 -7.78
C THR A 235 -1.34 2.36 -7.85
N ARG A 236 -1.97 1.59 -8.75
CA ARG A 236 -1.87 0.13 -8.88
C ARG A 236 -2.05 -0.56 -7.53
N ASP A 237 -3.13 -0.20 -6.83
CA ASP A 237 -3.38 -0.60 -5.45
C ASP A 237 -4.84 -1.02 -5.25
N ILE A 238 -5.09 -1.84 -4.24
CA ILE A 238 -6.43 -2.28 -3.86
C ILE A 238 -6.86 -1.53 -2.61
N ARG A 239 -7.95 -0.77 -2.72
CA ARG A 239 -8.60 -0.14 -1.58
C ARG A 239 -9.57 -1.12 -0.96
N VAL A 240 -9.54 -1.24 0.37
CA VAL A 240 -10.45 -2.13 1.11
C VAL A 240 -11.37 -1.30 1.99
N LEU A 241 -12.66 -1.57 1.91
CA LEU A 241 -13.65 -1.14 2.89
C LEU A 241 -13.85 -2.30 3.87
N ALA A 242 -13.55 -2.06 5.13
CA ALA A 242 -13.69 -2.99 6.23
C ALA A 242 -15.03 -2.83 6.95
N SER A 243 -15.44 -3.89 7.63
CA SER A 243 -16.54 -3.87 8.58
C SER A 243 -16.19 -4.64 9.85
N ILE A 244 -16.72 -4.19 10.98
CA ILE A 244 -16.74 -4.94 12.24
C ILE A 244 -18.17 -5.29 12.66
N GLU A 245 -19.13 -5.20 11.72
CA GLU A 245 -20.47 -5.76 11.90
C GLU A 245 -20.40 -7.29 11.89
N GLY A 246 -20.75 -7.92 13.01
CA GLY A 246 -20.80 -9.38 13.14
C GLY A 246 -20.19 -9.87 14.45
N GLU A 247 -20.26 -11.17 14.68
CA GLU A 247 -19.68 -11.79 15.88
C GLU A 247 -18.15 -11.89 15.77
N SER A 248 -17.46 -11.73 16.90
CA SER A 248 -15.99 -11.90 16.98
C SER A 248 -15.17 -10.94 16.09
N LEU A 249 -15.70 -9.74 15.77
CA LEU A 249 -14.98 -8.66 15.10
C LEU A 249 -14.79 -7.47 16.05
N GLY A 250 -13.89 -6.55 15.71
CA GLY A 250 -13.55 -5.39 16.54
C GLY A 250 -12.12 -5.46 17.11
N PRO A 251 -11.81 -4.68 18.15
CA PRO A 251 -10.49 -4.64 18.76
C PRO A 251 -10.13 -6.00 19.37
N VAL A 252 -8.87 -6.42 19.19
CA VAL A 252 -8.32 -7.66 19.73
C VAL A 252 -7.58 -7.34 21.02
N SER A 253 -7.98 -7.95 22.13
CA SER A 253 -7.28 -7.82 23.40
C SER A 253 -5.88 -8.44 23.29
N THR A 254 -4.83 -7.64 23.48
CA THR A 254 -3.42 -8.08 23.49
C THR A 254 -2.96 -8.57 24.86
N ALA A 255 -3.86 -8.74 25.84
CA ALA A 255 -3.54 -9.28 27.15
C ALA A 255 -2.97 -10.70 27.00
N GLY A 256 -1.63 -10.80 26.90
CA GLY A 256 -0.90 -12.06 26.72
C GLY A 256 0.29 -12.05 25.75
N LEU A 257 0.64 -10.96 25.06
CA LEU A 257 1.80 -10.88 24.16
C LEU A 257 2.90 -9.89 24.62
N ASP A 258 3.03 -9.74 25.93
CA ASP A 258 4.20 -9.09 26.56
C ASP A 258 5.38 -10.06 26.50
N GLY A 259 6.04 -10.19 25.35
CA GLY A 259 7.13 -11.17 25.25
C GLY A 259 7.78 -11.38 23.90
N PHE A 260 7.95 -10.33 23.08
CA PHE A 260 9.01 -10.31 22.07
C PHE A 260 9.60 -8.91 21.97
N GLU A 261 10.53 -8.63 22.88
CA GLU A 261 11.59 -7.66 22.62
C GLU A 261 12.46 -8.23 21.48
N VAL A 262 12.75 -7.39 20.48
CA VAL A 262 13.83 -7.60 19.51
C VAL A 262 14.97 -6.67 19.87
#